data_AF-A0A252E840-F1
#
_entry.id   AF-A0A252E840-F1
#
_cell.length_a   1.000
_cell.length_b   1.000
_cell.length_c   1.000
_cell.angle_alpha   90.00
_cell.angle_beta   90.00
_cell.angle_gamma   90.00
#
_symmetry.space_group_name_H-M   'P 1'
#
loop_
_entity.id
_entity.type
_entity.pdbx_description
1 polymer ?
#
loop_
_entity_poly.entity_id
_entity_poly.type
_entity_poly.pdbx_seq_one_letter_code
_entity_poly.pdbx_strand_id
1 'polypeptide(L)'
;MTEFFMLDVSSITSSVSRSNFQEADLENLADMILESGGILKPLVLKKIGFEKYEVIDGHFEYYASVRAKEKNPNEGEMVNALIISPEKEEKVLKQASALRGIESNDKTVKSLTEPTQSTQPESLRLANLELRLEKQLNELKSGMAQERQRIDDKFKKIENLIPQQTDPLNLLNTLDKDQLYVKLQRSRITGAETLAKAIVDARLSKKNKQGFDDYRDVVQSVKGLGEKKILIIIDEWSRNK
;
A
#
# COMPACT_ATOMS: atom_id res chain seq x y z
N MET A 1 28.62 19.23 7.69
CA MET A 1 27.28 19.58 7.17
C MET A 1 27.30 19.25 5.67
N THR A 2 26.16 19.00 5.01
CA THR A 2 26.14 18.94 3.53
C THR A 2 25.64 20.29 3.07
N GLU A 3 26.43 20.98 2.25
CA GLU A 3 26.16 22.37 1.87
C GLU A 3 26.01 22.47 0.36
N PHE A 4 25.01 23.23 -0.08
CA PHE A 4 24.73 23.46 -1.51
C PHE A 4 25.33 24.80 -1.94
N PHE A 5 26.15 24.76 -2.98
CA PHE A 5 26.85 25.92 -3.52
C PHE A 5 26.84 25.92 -5.04
N MET A 6 27.11 27.10 -5.58
CA MET A 6 27.45 27.29 -6.98
C MET A 6 28.97 27.49 -7.07
N LEU A 7 29.65 26.68 -7.87
CA LEU A 7 31.11 26.67 -7.96
C LEU A 7 31.58 26.88 -9.40
N ASP A 8 32.73 27.52 -9.58
CA ASP A 8 33.37 27.59 -10.89
C ASP A 8 33.80 26.17 -11.31
N VAL A 9 33.41 25.77 -12.51
CA VAL A 9 33.81 24.49 -13.11
C VAL A 9 35.34 24.32 -13.12
N SER A 10 36.11 25.40 -13.24
CA SER A 10 37.58 25.38 -13.22
C SER A 10 38.19 24.95 -11.88
N SER A 11 37.43 25.10 -10.79
CA SER A 11 37.85 24.73 -9.44
C SER A 11 37.68 23.23 -9.14
N ILE A 12 37.05 22.50 -10.06
CA ILE A 12 36.62 21.11 -9.89
C ILE A 12 37.50 20.20 -10.75
N THR A 13 37.82 19.02 -10.21
CA THR A 13 38.55 17.97 -10.92
C THR A 13 37.85 16.63 -10.79
N SER A 14 38.01 15.75 -11.78
CA SER A 14 37.45 14.40 -11.76
C SER A 14 38.57 13.36 -11.82
N SER A 15 38.47 12.34 -10.98
CA SER A 15 39.35 11.17 -11.00
C SER A 15 39.02 10.18 -12.13
N VAL A 16 37.83 10.26 -12.70
CA VAL A 16 37.39 9.46 -13.86
C VAL A 16 37.75 10.18 -15.15
N SER A 17 38.33 9.47 -16.13
CA SER A 17 38.70 10.03 -17.44
C SER A 17 37.48 10.41 -18.29
N ARG A 18 37.54 11.55 -19.00
CA ARG A 18 36.53 12.00 -19.97
C ARG A 18 36.25 10.95 -21.04
N SER A 19 37.26 10.18 -21.43
CA SER A 19 37.17 9.14 -22.46
C SER A 19 36.19 7.99 -22.13
N ASN A 20 35.74 7.90 -20.88
CA ASN A 20 34.75 6.91 -20.47
C ASN A 20 33.32 7.28 -20.87
N PHE A 21 33.10 8.50 -21.38
CA PHE A 21 31.80 9.03 -21.74
C PHE A 21 31.73 9.28 -23.26
N GLN A 22 30.56 9.05 -23.84
CA GLN A 22 30.33 9.30 -25.26
C GLN A 22 30.26 10.82 -25.49
N GLU A 23 31.02 11.31 -26.46
CA GLU A 23 31.10 12.75 -26.73
C GLU A 23 29.74 13.32 -27.17
N ALA A 24 28.94 12.55 -27.93
CA ALA A 24 27.60 12.96 -28.34
C ALA A 24 26.65 13.16 -27.14
N ASP A 25 26.75 12.31 -26.12
CA ASP A 25 25.91 12.43 -24.91
C ASP A 25 26.35 13.64 -24.06
N LEU A 26 27.66 13.90 -23.99
CA LEU A 26 28.19 15.10 -23.33
C LEU A 26 27.77 16.38 -24.05
N GLU A 27 27.81 16.39 -25.39
CA GLU A 27 27.36 17.52 -26.21
C GLU A 27 25.88 17.82 -25.97
N ASN A 28 25.04 16.78 -26.04
CA ASN A 28 23.60 16.91 -25.82
C ASN A 28 23.28 17.45 -24.43
N LEU A 29 23.94 16.93 -23.38
CA LEU A 29 23.69 17.42 -22.03
C LEU A 29 24.24 18.85 -21.84
N ALA A 30 25.37 19.19 -22.46
CA ALA A 30 25.91 20.55 -22.41
C ALA A 30 24.92 21.58 -22.98
N ASP A 31 24.24 21.26 -24.09
CA ASP A 31 23.20 22.11 -24.65
C ASP A 31 22.04 22.30 -23.67
N MET A 32 21.55 21.20 -23.07
CA MET A 32 20.49 21.28 -22.07
C MET A 32 20.90 22.07 -20.83
N ILE A 33 22.17 22.02 -20.41
CA ILE A 33 22.69 22.80 -19.30
C ILE A 33 22.64 24.29 -19.62
N LEU A 34 23.04 24.70 -20.82
CA LEU A 34 22.97 26.10 -21.25
C LEU A 34 21.52 26.58 -21.36
N GLU A 35 20.64 25.77 -21.93
CA GLU A 35 19.21 26.09 -22.05
C GLU A 35 18.52 26.23 -20.69
N SER A 36 18.88 25.39 -19.72
CA SER A 36 18.27 25.39 -18.38
C SER A 36 19.02 26.25 -17.35
N GLY A 37 20.20 26.77 -17.68
CA GLY A 37 21.04 27.56 -16.79
C GLY A 37 21.74 26.77 -15.69
N GLY A 38 21.88 25.44 -15.84
CA GLY A 38 22.61 24.60 -14.89
C GLY A 38 22.16 23.13 -14.87
N ILE A 39 22.87 22.31 -14.10
CA ILE A 39 22.47 20.90 -13.90
C ILE A 39 21.38 20.79 -12.84
N LEU A 40 20.39 19.93 -13.10
CA LEU A 40 19.33 19.60 -12.15
C LEU A 40 19.78 18.64 -11.05
N LYS A 41 20.77 17.79 -11.36
CA LYS A 41 21.40 16.86 -10.42
C LYS A 41 22.73 17.44 -9.97
N PRO A 42 22.83 18.06 -8.78
CA PRO A 42 24.04 18.73 -8.35
C PRO A 42 25.21 17.76 -8.24
N LEU A 43 26.42 18.23 -8.55
CA LEU A 43 27.64 17.44 -8.38
C LEU A 43 27.86 17.14 -6.90
N VAL A 44 28.32 15.93 -6.55
CA VAL A 44 28.75 15.64 -5.19
C VAL A 44 30.26 15.76 -5.13
N LEU A 45 30.75 16.70 -4.33
CA LEU A 45 32.15 17.08 -4.29
C LEU A 45 32.75 16.94 -2.89
N LYS A 46 34.02 16.52 -2.82
CA LYS A 46 34.85 16.67 -1.61
C LYS A 46 35.83 17.81 -1.80
N LYS A 47 36.10 18.55 -0.72
CA LYS A 47 37.11 19.61 -0.71
C LYS A 47 38.50 18.98 -0.58
N ILE A 48 39.40 19.28 -1.53
CA ILE A 48 40.79 18.78 -1.57
C ILE A 48 41.83 19.87 -1.34
N GLY A 49 41.43 21.15 -1.31
CA GLY A 49 42.33 22.27 -1.06
C GLY A 49 41.59 23.60 -0.87
N PHE A 50 42.34 24.69 -0.88
CA PHE A 50 41.77 26.04 -0.94
C PHE A 50 41.06 26.21 -2.29
N GLU A 51 39.74 26.37 -2.27
CA GLU A 51 38.89 26.51 -3.46
C GLU A 51 39.13 25.44 -4.53
N LYS A 52 39.45 24.20 -4.10
CA LYS A 52 39.65 23.06 -4.99
C LYS A 52 38.82 21.88 -4.54
N TYR A 53 38.15 21.28 -5.51
CA TYR A 53 37.18 20.23 -5.27
C TYR A 53 37.42 19.03 -6.20
N GLU A 54 37.10 17.84 -5.70
CA GLU A 54 37.13 16.61 -6.46
C GLU A 54 35.72 16.02 -6.54
N VAL A 55 35.32 15.58 -7.74
CA VAL A 55 34.06 14.88 -7.98
C VAL A 55 34.09 13.51 -7.33
N ILE A 56 33.08 13.24 -6.50
CA ILE A 56 32.81 11.94 -5.88
C ILE A 56 31.64 11.23 -6.56
N ASP A 57 30.63 11.99 -6.99
CA ASP A 57 29.51 11.52 -7.79
C ASP A 57 29.09 12.58 -8.80
N GLY A 58 28.68 12.15 -9.99
CA GLY A 58 28.30 13.04 -11.08
C GLY A 58 29.42 13.33 -12.09
N HIS A 59 30.30 12.37 -12.36
CA HIS A 59 31.42 12.57 -13.30
C HIS A 59 30.98 12.90 -14.72
N PHE A 60 29.87 12.31 -15.19
CA PHE A 60 29.31 12.59 -16.50
C PHE A 60 28.79 14.02 -16.58
N GLU A 61 28.01 14.44 -15.58
CA GLU A 61 27.46 15.77 -15.43
C GLU A 61 28.56 16.83 -15.30
N TYR A 62 29.66 16.51 -14.61
CA TYR A 62 30.84 17.35 -14.55
C TYR A 62 31.44 17.59 -15.95
N TYR A 63 31.68 16.54 -16.73
CA TYR A 63 32.23 16.70 -18.08
C TYR A 63 31.27 17.41 -19.03
N ALA A 64 29.95 17.20 -18.89
CA ALA A 64 28.97 17.97 -19.63
C ALA A 64 28.98 19.46 -19.25
N SER A 65 29.22 19.78 -17.96
CA SER A 65 29.38 21.16 -17.50
C SER A 65 30.67 21.80 -18.04
N VAL A 66 31.78 21.05 -18.09
CA VAL A 66 33.01 21.48 -18.77
C VAL A 66 32.74 21.78 -20.24
N ARG A 67 32.01 20.89 -20.92
CA ARG A 67 31.64 21.09 -22.33
C ARG A 67 30.73 22.30 -22.51
N ALA A 68 29.77 22.54 -21.61
CA ALA A 68 28.93 23.74 -21.63
C ALA A 68 29.76 25.02 -21.48
N LYS A 69 30.75 25.05 -20.58
CA LYS A 69 31.71 26.16 -20.44
C LYS A 69 32.55 26.38 -21.68
N GLU A 70 33.01 25.31 -22.34
CA GLU A 70 33.74 25.41 -23.60
C GLU A 70 32.89 26.04 -24.72
N LYS A 71 31.56 25.83 -24.72
CA LYS A 71 30.61 26.39 -25.68
C LYS A 71 30.27 27.85 -25.39
N ASN A 72 29.89 28.15 -24.15
CA ASN A 72 29.60 29.50 -23.69
C ASN A 72 30.28 29.75 -22.32
N PRO A 73 31.44 30.43 -22.30
CA PRO A 73 32.20 30.64 -21.07
C PRO A 73 31.47 31.39 -19.97
N ASN A 74 30.53 32.28 -20.32
CA ASN A 74 29.81 33.10 -19.33
C ASN A 74 28.65 32.33 -18.69
N GLU A 75 27.89 31.59 -19.49
CA GLU A 75 26.72 30.85 -19.01
C GLU A 75 27.10 29.49 -18.40
N GLY A 76 28.18 28.88 -18.87
CA GLY A 76 28.70 27.61 -18.35
C GLY A 76 29.78 27.75 -17.28
N GLU A 77 30.06 28.96 -16.77
CA GLU A 77 31.13 29.19 -15.79
C GLU A 77 30.89 28.41 -14.49
N MET A 78 29.63 28.34 -14.07
CA MET A 78 29.22 27.95 -12.74
C MET A 78 28.37 26.67 -12.75
N VAL A 79 28.56 25.81 -11.75
CA VAL A 79 27.83 24.55 -11.61
C VAL A 79 27.29 24.35 -10.20
N ASN A 80 26.08 23.79 -10.12
CA ASN A 80 25.42 23.43 -8.86
C ASN A 80 26.12 22.23 -8.22
N ALA A 81 26.51 22.34 -6.96
CA ALA A 81 27.25 21.30 -6.26
C ALA A 81 26.87 21.17 -4.77
N LEU A 82 26.98 19.95 -4.26
CA LEU A 82 26.89 19.58 -2.86
C LEU A 82 28.30 19.27 -2.34
N ILE A 83 28.77 20.08 -1.39
CA ILE A 83 30.07 19.88 -0.74
C ILE A 83 29.86 19.01 0.50
N ILE A 84 30.61 17.91 0.57
CA ILE A 84 30.52 16.96 1.68
C ILE A 84 31.78 16.96 2.54
N SER A 85 31.61 16.69 3.83
CA SER A 85 32.71 16.42 4.76
C SER A 85 33.28 15.01 4.52
N PRO A 86 34.60 14.78 4.62
CA PRO A 86 35.23 13.47 4.36
C PRO A 86 34.60 12.31 5.15
N GLU A 87 34.20 12.56 6.40
CA GLU A 87 33.55 11.58 7.28
C GLU A 87 32.21 11.02 6.75
N LYS A 88 31.61 11.69 5.75
CA LYS A 88 30.31 11.34 5.19
C LYS A 88 30.39 10.76 3.77
N GLU A 89 31.58 10.68 3.18
CA GLU A 89 31.79 10.23 1.79
C GLU A 89 31.14 8.88 1.51
N GLU A 90 31.43 7.87 2.34
CA GLU A 90 30.86 6.52 2.17
C GLU A 90 29.32 6.52 2.27
N LYS A 91 28.75 7.32 3.19
CA LYS A 91 27.30 7.39 3.39
C LYS A 91 26.61 8.05 2.19
N VAL A 92 27.20 9.10 1.65
CA VAL A 92 26.68 9.83 0.48
C VAL A 92 26.81 8.98 -0.78
N LEU A 93 27.93 8.27 -0.97
CA LEU A 93 28.10 7.33 -2.07
C LEU A 93 27.09 6.19 -2.04
N LYS A 94 26.79 5.64 -0.85
CA LYS A 94 25.72 4.65 -0.67
C LYS A 94 24.36 5.21 -1.09
N GLN A 95 24.06 6.44 -0.70
CA GLN A 95 22.82 7.13 -1.10
C GLN A 95 22.75 7.35 -2.62
N ALA A 96 23.80 7.89 -3.23
CA ALA A 96 23.87 8.13 -4.67
C ALA A 96 23.71 6.83 -5.48
N SER A 97 24.32 5.74 -5.00
CA SER A 97 24.21 4.42 -5.63
C SER A 97 22.78 3.86 -5.53
N ALA A 98 22.11 4.04 -4.39
CA ALA A 98 20.71 3.63 -4.24
C ALA A 98 19.78 4.39 -5.20
N LEU A 99 19.99 5.70 -5.39
CA LEU A 99 19.20 6.52 -6.32
C LEU A 99 19.41 6.08 -7.77
N ARG A 100 20.66 5.85 -8.20
CA ARG A 100 20.96 5.33 -9.56
C ARG A 100 20.36 3.96 -9.83
N GLY A 101 20.31 3.09 -8.83
CA GLY A 101 19.71 1.76 -8.95
C GLY A 101 18.21 1.84 -9.26
N ILE A 102 17.52 2.86 -8.75
CA ILE A 102 16.11 3.12 -9.05
C ILE A 102 15.96 3.66 -10.48
N GLU A 103 16.76 4.66 -10.87
CA GLU A 103 16.74 5.25 -12.22
C GLU A 103 17.06 4.23 -13.33
N SER A 104 17.90 3.22 -13.04
CA SER A 104 18.29 2.20 -13.99
C SER A 104 17.23 1.10 -14.15
N ASN A 105 16.46 0.80 -13.10
CA ASN A 105 15.37 -0.18 -13.18
C ASN A 105 14.21 0.27 -14.09
N ASP A 106 14.02 1.58 -14.24
CA ASP A 106 13.03 2.16 -15.16
C ASP A 106 13.47 2.12 -16.65
N LYS A 107 14.74 1.87 -16.95
CA LYS A 107 15.24 1.79 -18.34
C LYS A 107 14.95 0.47 -19.07
N THR A 108 14.22 -0.46 -18.46
CA THR A 108 13.85 -1.75 -19.08
C THR A 108 12.53 -1.73 -19.86
N VAL A 109 12.01 -0.55 -20.23
CA VAL A 109 10.86 -0.42 -21.15
C VAL A 109 11.11 0.69 -22.16
N LYS A 110 11.99 0.45 -23.14
CA LYS A 110 11.97 0.99 -24.53
C LYS A 110 13.37 0.92 -25.15
N SER A 111 13.63 -0.13 -25.93
CA SER A 111 14.04 0.00 -27.34
C SER A 111 14.15 -1.39 -27.96
N LEU A 112 13.23 -1.73 -28.85
CA LEU A 112 13.30 -2.88 -29.75
C LEU A 112 13.52 -2.34 -31.15
N THR A 113 14.75 -2.47 -31.66
CA THR A 113 15.03 -2.64 -33.09
C THR A 113 16.41 -3.30 -33.27
N GLU A 114 16.35 -4.64 -33.34
CA GLU A 114 17.13 -5.52 -34.24
C GLU A 114 18.64 -5.83 -34.00
N PRO A 115 19.14 -6.99 -34.50
CA PRO A 115 19.63 -8.05 -33.62
C PRO A 115 21.13 -8.35 -33.80
N THR A 116 21.81 -8.85 -32.76
CA THR A 116 23.04 -9.62 -32.96
C THR A 116 23.15 -10.73 -31.92
N GLN A 117 23.37 -11.93 -32.44
CA GLN A 117 23.43 -13.21 -31.75
C GLN A 117 24.59 -13.26 -30.74
N SER A 118 24.32 -13.73 -29.54
CA SER A 118 25.32 -14.45 -28.75
C SER A 118 24.66 -15.61 -28.01
N THR A 119 25.36 -16.73 -28.04
CA THR A 119 24.83 -18.09 -27.94
C THR A 119 24.95 -18.61 -26.50
N GLN A 120 23.80 -18.86 -25.87
CA GLN A 120 23.50 -19.73 -24.69
C GLN A 120 22.57 -18.98 -23.72
N PRO A 121 21.45 -19.59 -23.38
CA PRO A 121 20.20 -19.07 -23.87
C PRO A 121 19.58 -18.21 -22.79
N GLU A 122 19.16 -17.02 -23.17
CA GLU A 122 18.30 -16.18 -22.35
C GLU A 122 17.10 -16.99 -21.83
N SER A 123 16.64 -18.01 -22.57
CA SER A 123 15.61 -18.95 -22.11
C SER A 123 15.98 -19.76 -20.86
N LEU A 124 17.24 -20.15 -20.63
CA LEU A 124 17.63 -20.84 -19.38
C LEU A 124 17.70 -19.87 -18.19
N ARG A 125 18.11 -18.61 -18.42
CA ARG A 125 18.07 -17.58 -17.37
C ARG A 125 16.63 -17.18 -17.05
N LEU A 126 15.79 -17.02 -18.07
CA LEU A 126 14.36 -16.75 -17.95
C LEU A 126 13.63 -17.90 -17.27
N ALA A 127 13.87 -19.16 -17.64
CA ALA A 127 13.26 -20.31 -16.98
C ALA A 127 13.63 -20.41 -15.49
N ASN A 128 14.87 -20.10 -15.13
CA ASN A 128 15.29 -20.07 -13.72
C ASN A 128 14.66 -18.88 -12.95
N LEU A 129 14.46 -17.75 -13.62
CA LEU A 129 13.74 -16.61 -13.05
C LEU A 129 12.25 -16.90 -12.90
N GLU A 130 11.63 -17.55 -13.88
CA GLU A 130 10.23 -18.00 -13.85
C GLU A 130 10.02 -19.01 -12.72
N LEU A 131 10.88 -20.02 -12.58
CA LEU A 131 10.81 -20.97 -11.47
C LEU A 131 10.96 -20.28 -10.11
N ARG A 132 11.85 -19.29 -9.99
CA ARG A 132 12.02 -18.52 -8.75
C ARG A 132 10.81 -17.63 -8.46
N LEU A 133 10.27 -16.96 -9.47
CA LEU A 133 9.07 -16.11 -9.36
C LEU A 133 7.85 -16.96 -9.00
N GLU A 134 7.66 -18.09 -9.64
CA GLU A 134 6.57 -19.03 -9.36
C GLU A 134 6.68 -19.58 -7.94
N LYS A 135 7.89 -19.93 -7.49
CA LYS A 135 8.12 -20.33 -6.11
C LYS A 135 7.77 -19.21 -5.12
N GLN A 136 8.22 -17.97 -5.37
CA GLN A 136 7.91 -16.83 -4.49
C GLN A 136 6.42 -16.49 -4.50
N LEU A 137 5.74 -16.59 -5.64
CA LEU A 137 4.29 -16.41 -5.76
C LEU A 137 3.52 -17.48 -4.99
N ASN A 138 3.95 -18.72 -5.08
CA ASN A 138 3.32 -19.83 -4.36
C ASN A 138 3.55 -19.72 -2.85
N GLU A 139 4.74 -19.32 -2.40
CA GLU A 139 5.03 -19.04 -0.99
C GLU A 139 4.14 -17.88 -0.49
N LEU A 140 4.07 -16.78 -1.22
CA LEU A 140 3.22 -15.63 -0.88
C LEU A 140 1.74 -16.00 -0.84
N LYS A 141 1.24 -16.73 -1.85
CA LYS A 141 -0.13 -17.23 -1.90
C LYS A 141 -0.44 -18.16 -0.73
N SER A 142 0.50 -19.05 -0.38
CA SER A 142 0.34 -19.93 0.77
C SER A 142 0.32 -19.16 2.10
N GLY A 143 1.18 -18.15 2.25
CA GLY A 143 1.23 -17.28 3.42
C GLY A 143 -0.07 -16.50 3.58
N MET A 144 -0.58 -15.90 2.50
CA MET A 144 -1.88 -15.22 2.50
C MET A 144 -3.04 -16.17 2.84
N ALA A 145 -3.06 -17.38 2.28
CA ALA A 145 -4.11 -18.35 2.59
C ALA A 145 -4.07 -18.78 4.07
N GLN A 146 -2.88 -19.02 4.62
CA GLN A 146 -2.70 -19.35 6.03
C GLN A 146 -3.08 -18.19 6.95
N GLU A 147 -2.69 -16.97 6.62
CA GLU A 147 -3.01 -15.80 7.42
C GLU A 147 -4.51 -15.49 7.39
N ARG A 148 -5.14 -15.62 6.22
CA ARG A 148 -6.60 -15.52 6.08
C ARG A 148 -7.31 -16.57 6.93
N GLN A 149 -6.87 -17.82 6.88
CA GLN A 149 -7.43 -18.88 7.72
C GLN A 149 -7.24 -18.59 9.21
N ARG A 150 -6.07 -18.09 9.63
CA ARG A 150 -5.83 -17.68 11.03
C ARG A 150 -6.72 -16.52 11.45
N ILE A 151 -6.95 -15.55 10.57
CA ILE A 151 -7.86 -14.43 10.83
C ILE A 151 -9.28 -14.95 10.96
N ASP A 152 -9.74 -15.82 10.05
CA ASP A 152 -11.07 -16.42 10.11
C ASP A 152 -11.27 -17.25 11.39
N ASP A 153 -10.26 -18.01 11.80
CA ASP A 153 -10.30 -18.78 13.06
C ASP A 153 -10.33 -17.88 14.30
N LYS A 154 -9.55 -16.79 14.29
CA LYS A 154 -9.60 -15.78 15.36
C LYS A 154 -10.95 -15.07 15.38
N PHE A 155 -11.50 -14.75 14.22
CA PHE A 155 -12.80 -14.10 14.09
C PHE A 155 -13.91 -14.99 14.61
N LYS A 156 -13.95 -16.28 14.22
CA LYS A 156 -14.89 -17.26 14.79
C LYS A 156 -14.76 -17.42 16.30
N LYS A 157 -13.53 -17.41 16.84
CA LYS A 157 -13.31 -17.45 18.28
C LYS A 157 -13.86 -16.20 18.98
N ILE A 158 -13.65 -15.02 18.40
CA ILE A 158 -14.20 -13.76 18.92
C ILE A 158 -15.73 -13.77 18.81
N GLU A 159 -16.29 -14.22 17.69
CA GLU A 159 -17.73 -14.35 17.46
C GLU A 159 -18.38 -15.28 18.50
N ASN A 160 -17.70 -16.37 18.88
CA ASN A 160 -18.16 -17.27 19.94
C ASN A 160 -17.99 -16.71 21.36
N LEU A 161 -17.13 -15.71 21.56
CA LEU A 161 -16.88 -15.08 22.86
C LEU A 161 -17.73 -13.83 23.08
N ILE A 162 -18.29 -13.25 22.03
CA ILE A 162 -19.26 -12.17 22.12
C ILE A 162 -20.62 -12.83 22.39
N PRO A 163 -21.28 -12.54 23.53
CA PRO A 163 -22.68 -12.90 23.70
C PRO A 163 -23.44 -12.26 22.54
N GLN A 164 -24.06 -13.07 21.67
CA GLN A 164 -24.93 -12.51 20.66
C GLN A 164 -25.98 -11.68 21.41
N GLN A 165 -25.95 -10.36 21.32
CA GLN A 165 -27.04 -9.56 21.88
C GLN A 165 -28.22 -9.76 20.94
N THR A 166 -28.95 -10.86 21.16
CA THR A 166 -30.17 -11.12 20.41
C THR A 166 -31.24 -10.21 20.95
N ASP A 167 -31.51 -9.12 20.25
CA ASP A 167 -32.64 -8.25 20.54
C ASP A 167 -33.95 -9.07 20.42
N PRO A 168 -34.68 -9.29 21.53
CA PRO A 168 -35.93 -10.05 21.52
C PRO A 168 -36.97 -9.48 20.55
N LEU A 169 -36.98 -8.16 20.34
CA LEU A 169 -37.90 -7.51 19.40
C LEU A 169 -37.59 -7.89 17.95
N ASN A 170 -36.31 -7.92 17.58
CA ASN A 170 -35.87 -8.36 16.26
C ASN A 170 -36.22 -9.83 16.00
N LEU A 171 -36.05 -10.70 17.00
CA LEU A 171 -36.48 -12.10 16.91
C LEU A 171 -38.01 -12.22 16.75
N LEU A 172 -38.77 -11.40 17.46
CA LEU A 172 -40.21 -11.28 17.32
C LEU A 172 -40.65 -10.67 15.99
N ASN A 173 -39.74 -10.19 15.14
CA ASN A 173 -40.03 -9.73 13.78
C ASN A 173 -39.55 -10.69 12.70
N THR A 174 -38.48 -11.45 12.96
CA THR A 174 -37.76 -12.24 11.95
C THR A 174 -38.06 -13.74 11.99
N LEU A 175 -38.28 -14.33 13.16
CA LEU A 175 -38.44 -15.79 13.30
C LEU A 175 -39.74 -16.29 12.67
N ASP A 176 -39.69 -17.43 11.97
CA ASP A 176 -40.89 -18.08 11.44
C ASP A 176 -41.73 -18.76 12.55
N LYS A 177 -42.89 -19.31 12.20
CA LYS A 177 -43.83 -19.91 13.16
C LYS A 177 -43.18 -21.04 13.97
N ASP A 178 -42.40 -21.90 13.32
CA ASP A 178 -41.83 -23.10 13.95
C ASP A 178 -40.65 -22.74 14.85
N GLN A 179 -39.83 -21.77 14.42
CA GLN A 179 -38.75 -21.19 15.22
C GLN A 179 -39.28 -20.44 16.44
N LEU A 180 -40.35 -19.63 16.28
CA LEU A 180 -41.03 -18.97 17.40
C LEU A 180 -41.56 -19.99 18.38
N TYR A 181 -42.23 -21.05 17.91
CA TYR A 181 -42.77 -22.10 18.76
C TYR A 181 -41.67 -22.73 19.63
N VAL A 182 -40.55 -23.17 19.03
CA VAL A 182 -39.42 -23.78 19.75
C VAL A 182 -38.85 -22.81 20.78
N LYS A 183 -38.72 -21.53 20.43
CA LYS A 183 -38.12 -20.51 21.31
C LYS A 183 -39.05 -20.14 22.49
N LEU A 184 -40.34 -20.00 22.24
CA LEU A 184 -41.36 -19.77 23.26
C LEU A 184 -41.52 -20.97 24.21
N GLN A 185 -41.41 -22.19 23.67
CA GLN A 185 -41.43 -23.41 24.47
C GLN A 185 -40.23 -23.49 25.41
N ARG A 186 -39.03 -23.13 24.92
CA ARG A 186 -37.80 -23.06 25.76
C ARG A 186 -37.93 -22.02 26.88
N SER A 187 -38.62 -20.91 26.63
CA SER A 187 -38.94 -19.88 27.64
C SER A 187 -40.11 -20.25 28.57
N ARG A 188 -40.56 -21.52 28.56
CA ARG A 188 -41.63 -22.05 29.43
C ARG A 188 -42.97 -21.30 29.32
N ILE A 189 -43.28 -20.74 28.16
CA ILE A 189 -44.54 -20.03 27.92
C ILE A 189 -45.64 -21.04 27.58
N THR A 190 -46.73 -21.01 28.35
CA THR A 190 -47.90 -21.85 28.11
C THR A 190 -48.66 -21.41 26.85
N GLY A 191 -49.06 -22.39 26.03
CA GLY A 191 -49.70 -22.12 24.73
C GLY A 191 -48.74 -21.59 23.67
N ALA A 192 -47.47 -22.02 23.68
CA ALA A 192 -46.45 -21.57 22.74
C ALA A 192 -46.88 -21.68 21.26
N GLU A 193 -47.60 -22.75 20.90
CA GLU A 193 -48.05 -22.97 19.51
C GLU A 193 -49.10 -21.95 19.05
N THR A 194 -50.09 -21.68 19.91
CA THR A 194 -51.15 -20.70 19.60
C THR A 194 -50.60 -19.28 19.61
N LEU A 195 -49.64 -18.99 20.50
CA LEU A 195 -48.96 -17.71 20.58
C LEU A 195 -48.04 -17.46 19.38
N ALA A 196 -47.27 -18.46 18.95
CA ALA A 196 -46.42 -18.37 17.76
C ALA A 196 -47.25 -18.06 16.51
N LYS A 197 -48.40 -18.73 16.35
CA LYS A 197 -49.35 -18.43 15.29
C LYS A 197 -49.89 -16.99 15.39
N ALA A 198 -50.32 -16.57 16.58
CA ALA A 198 -50.85 -15.23 16.80
C ALA A 198 -49.82 -14.13 16.51
N ILE A 199 -48.54 -14.36 16.80
CA ILE A 199 -47.45 -13.42 16.49
C ILE A 199 -47.27 -13.28 14.98
N VAL A 200 -47.21 -14.40 14.24
CA VAL A 200 -47.09 -14.36 12.78
C VAL A 200 -48.31 -13.72 12.13
N ASP A 201 -49.52 -14.06 12.57
CA ASP A 201 -50.77 -13.48 12.06
C ASP A 201 -50.81 -11.96 12.33
N ALA A 202 -50.36 -11.51 13.50
CA ALA A 202 -50.27 -10.08 13.84
C ALA A 202 -49.23 -9.31 13.02
N ARG A 203 -48.11 -9.95 12.63
CA ARG A 203 -47.14 -9.33 11.70
C ARG A 203 -47.73 -9.16 10.31
N LEU A 204 -48.45 -10.18 9.83
CA LEU A 204 -49.05 -10.18 8.49
C LEU A 204 -50.22 -9.20 8.37
N SER A 205 -50.92 -8.90 9.47
CA SER A 205 -52.04 -7.96 9.49
C SER A 205 -51.62 -6.48 9.56
N LYS A 206 -50.34 -6.19 9.82
CA LYS A 206 -49.81 -4.82 9.82
C LYS A 206 -49.64 -4.25 8.40
N LYS A 207 -49.94 -2.96 8.26
CA LYS A 207 -49.77 -2.22 7.00
C LYS A 207 -48.30 -2.29 6.58
N ASN A 208 -48.06 -2.61 5.31
CA ASN A 208 -46.73 -2.71 4.67
C ASN A 208 -45.82 -3.88 5.10
N LYS A 209 -46.31 -4.89 5.84
CA LYS A 209 -45.46 -5.96 6.43
C LYS A 209 -44.33 -5.41 7.30
N GLN A 210 -44.49 -4.18 7.81
CA GLN A 210 -43.60 -3.65 8.83
C GLN A 210 -43.82 -4.50 10.09
N GLY A 211 -42.71 -4.89 10.72
CA GLY A 211 -42.75 -5.64 11.97
C GLY A 211 -43.39 -4.84 13.11
N PHE A 212 -43.23 -5.35 14.32
CA PHE A 212 -43.52 -4.59 15.53
C PHE A 212 -42.47 -3.49 15.72
N ASP A 213 -42.95 -2.28 16.03
CA ASP A 213 -42.10 -1.09 16.23
C ASP A 213 -41.50 -1.09 17.65
N ASP A 214 -42.27 -1.55 18.63
CA ASP A 214 -41.85 -1.68 20.02
C ASP A 214 -42.62 -2.79 20.76
N TYR A 215 -42.27 -3.05 22.03
CA TYR A 215 -42.93 -4.07 22.85
C TYR A 215 -44.37 -3.72 23.23
N ARG A 216 -44.78 -2.45 23.21
CA ARG A 216 -46.17 -2.05 23.51
C ARG A 216 -47.06 -2.43 22.33
N ASP A 217 -46.57 -2.18 21.12
CA ASP A 217 -47.20 -2.57 19.88
C ASP A 217 -47.30 -4.10 19.73
N VAL A 218 -46.28 -4.85 20.17
CA VAL A 218 -46.37 -6.32 20.28
C VAL A 218 -47.56 -6.75 21.16
N VAL A 219 -47.70 -6.16 22.36
CA VAL A 219 -48.76 -6.53 23.32
C VAL A 219 -50.15 -6.12 22.81
N GLN A 220 -50.25 -4.99 22.10
CA GLN A 220 -51.51 -4.51 21.52
C GLN A 220 -51.95 -5.36 20.31
N SER A 221 -51.01 -5.78 19.48
CA SER A 221 -51.28 -6.46 18.22
C SER A 221 -51.46 -7.98 18.37
N VAL A 222 -50.82 -8.61 19.36
CA VAL A 222 -50.81 -10.08 19.51
C VAL A 222 -51.84 -10.55 20.54
N LYS A 223 -52.88 -11.23 20.07
CA LYS A 223 -53.92 -11.80 20.94
C LYS A 223 -53.35 -12.89 21.86
N GLY A 224 -53.51 -12.73 23.17
CA GLY A 224 -53.07 -13.70 24.19
C GLY A 224 -51.63 -13.50 24.70
N LEU A 225 -50.95 -12.46 24.22
CA LEU A 225 -49.63 -12.02 24.68
C LEU A 225 -49.76 -10.76 25.55
N GLY A 226 -49.86 -10.95 26.87
CA GLY A 226 -49.92 -9.84 27.83
C GLY A 226 -48.55 -9.35 28.28
N GLU A 227 -48.52 -8.21 28.97
CA GLU A 227 -47.31 -7.56 29.50
C GLU A 227 -46.41 -8.50 30.33
N LYS A 228 -47.02 -9.38 31.14
CA LYS A 228 -46.26 -10.37 31.91
C LYS A 228 -45.51 -11.38 31.04
N LYS A 229 -46.13 -11.81 29.93
CA LYS A 229 -45.51 -12.78 29.01
C LYS A 229 -44.42 -12.12 28.17
N ILE A 230 -44.59 -10.88 27.73
CA ILE A 230 -43.54 -10.18 26.99
C ILE A 230 -42.30 -9.90 27.86
N LEU A 231 -42.49 -9.61 29.15
CA LEU A 231 -41.36 -9.47 30.08
C LEU A 231 -40.57 -10.78 30.25
N ILE A 232 -41.27 -11.93 30.32
CA ILE A 232 -40.62 -13.26 30.35
C ILE A 232 -39.84 -13.49 29.04
N ILE A 233 -40.41 -13.13 27.88
CA ILE A 233 -39.73 -13.23 26.59
C ILE A 233 -38.47 -12.37 26.58
N ILE A 234 -38.55 -11.11 27.03
CA ILE A 234 -37.41 -10.20 27.06
C ILE A 234 -36.33 -10.74 27.99
N ASP A 235 -36.68 -11.20 29.19
CA ASP A 235 -35.71 -11.69 30.17
C ASP A 235 -35.03 -13.00 29.70
N GLU A 236 -35.80 -13.94 29.16
CA GLU A 236 -35.27 -15.23 28.68
C GLU A 236 -34.49 -15.11 27.36
N TRP A 237 -34.88 -14.20 26.46
CA TRP A 237 -34.24 -14.07 25.14
C TRP A 237 -33.08 -13.07 25.14
N SER A 238 -33.01 -12.18 26.13
CA SER A 238 -31.85 -11.29 26.33
C SER A 238 -30.73 -11.95 27.14
N ARG A 239 -31.05 -12.96 27.96
CA ARG A 239 -30.06 -13.78 28.68
C ARG A 239 -29.52 -14.87 27.76
N ASN A 240 -28.66 -14.51 26.80
CA ASN A 240 -27.88 -15.54 26.12
C ASN A 240 -26.84 -16.12 27.08
N LYS A 241 -27.04 -17.38 27.47
CA LYS A 241 -25.98 -18.29 27.91
C LYS A 241 -25.31 -18.91 26.69
#